data_AF-A0AA96FHT1-F1
#
_entry.id   AF-A0AA96FHT1-F1
#
_cell.length_a   1.000
_cell.length_b   1.000
_cell.length_c   1.000
_cell.angle_alpha   90.00
_cell.angle_beta   90.00
_cell.angle_gamma   90.00
#
_symmetry.space_group_name_H-M   'P 1'
#
loop_
_entity.id
_entity.type
_entity.pdbx_description
1 polymer ?
#
loop_
_entity_poly.entity_id
_entity_poly.type
_entity_poly.pdbx_seq_one_letter_code
_entity_poly.pdbx_strand_id
1 'polypeptide(L)'
;MTGNRPAVSLERRITGFAAALREDAGYREPSRAERLAVADAVGRVLDGRLDEARALLPDVGFRLRTLTDSATGRRYAELSDRTEDGPAPRGWGRVYVGLPGPVRWSVQVPHPTADALTERLGARVLLGSPGGVMVLAGAHRRAGAGNAADVAHRTDSVFDAVCDELARRRLPAVQVHGFADASAPGYDVVVSTGRGTAGRADGRLLADALQGSGFTVCRAWARSCPLEGRGNVQGRRAGAARLPFLHVEFARSVRVSDARLRRAVEAVDTVTVCWAEG
;
A
#
# COMPACT_ATOMS: atom_id res chain seq x y z
N MET A 1 -9.10 33.33 -2.79
CA MET A 1 -8.04 33.29 -3.82
C MET A 1 -7.35 31.94 -3.75
N THR A 2 -7.80 30.97 -4.55
CA THR A 2 -7.19 29.64 -4.64
C THR A 2 -6.02 29.71 -5.61
N GLY A 3 -4.82 30.01 -5.10
CA GLY A 3 -3.59 29.87 -5.88
C GLY A 3 -3.50 28.45 -6.45
N ASN A 4 -3.44 28.34 -7.77
CA ASN A 4 -3.29 27.08 -8.48
C ASN A 4 -1.95 26.45 -8.03
N ARG A 5 -2.02 25.49 -7.09
CA ARG A 5 -0.81 24.76 -6.67
C ARG A 5 -0.31 23.96 -7.87
N PRO A 6 1.00 24.00 -8.18
CA PRO A 6 1.53 23.29 -9.34
C PRO A 6 1.24 21.79 -9.23
N ALA A 7 0.82 21.20 -10.35
CA ALA A 7 0.61 19.76 -10.44
C ALA A 7 1.95 19.03 -10.22
N VAL A 8 1.89 17.87 -9.57
CA VAL A 8 3.06 17.04 -9.25
C VAL A 8 2.92 15.68 -9.93
N SER A 9 4.02 15.07 -10.34
CA SER A 9 3.96 13.64 -10.70
C SER A 9 3.90 12.83 -9.40
N LEU A 10 2.73 12.25 -9.12
CA LEU A 10 2.53 11.52 -7.87
C LEU A 10 3.37 10.24 -7.81
N GLU A 11 3.50 9.51 -8.93
CA GLU A 11 4.39 8.34 -9.03
C GLU A 11 5.84 8.71 -8.70
N ARG A 12 6.39 9.79 -9.27
CA ARG A 12 7.75 10.26 -8.96
C ARG A 12 7.91 10.69 -7.51
N ARG A 13 6.88 11.29 -6.92
CA ARG A 13 6.90 11.70 -5.51
C ARG A 13 6.93 10.50 -4.56
N ILE A 14 6.14 9.47 -4.85
CA ILE A 14 6.08 8.22 -4.07
C ILE A 14 7.40 7.45 -4.20
N THR A 15 7.86 7.23 -5.44
CA THR A 15 9.09 6.51 -5.72
C THR A 15 10.33 7.24 -5.17
N GLY A 16 10.36 8.57 -5.26
CA GLY A 16 11.44 9.37 -4.68
C GLY A 16 11.51 9.28 -3.16
N PHE A 17 10.37 9.17 -2.47
CA PHE A 17 10.35 8.91 -1.03
C PHE A 17 10.92 7.54 -0.69
N ALA A 18 10.48 6.49 -1.38
CA ALA A 18 10.97 5.12 -1.15
C ALA A 18 12.48 4.97 -1.45
N ALA A 19 12.99 5.67 -2.46
CA ALA A 19 14.40 5.62 -2.84
C ALA A 19 15.34 6.14 -1.74
N ALA A 20 14.84 6.98 -0.83
CA ALA A 20 15.60 7.48 0.32
C ALA A 20 15.64 6.51 1.51
N LEU A 21 14.84 5.43 1.48
CA LEU A 21 14.77 4.47 2.58
C LEU A 21 15.97 3.53 2.52
N ARG A 22 16.70 3.43 3.63
CA ARG A 22 17.90 2.60 3.74
C ARG A 22 17.74 1.54 4.82
N GLU A 23 18.47 0.43 4.68
CA GLU A 23 18.52 -0.64 5.69
C GLU A 23 19.12 -0.17 7.02
N ASP A 24 20.10 0.73 6.97
CA ASP A 24 20.78 1.34 8.12
C ASP A 24 20.06 2.58 8.68
N ALA A 25 18.94 3.00 8.07
CA ALA A 25 18.12 4.07 8.62
C ALA A 25 17.45 3.61 9.92
N GLY A 26 17.31 4.53 10.87
CA GLY A 26 16.57 4.25 12.11
C GLY A 26 15.09 4.00 11.86
N TYR A 27 14.47 3.25 12.77
CA TYR A 27 13.01 3.18 12.91
C TYR A 27 12.65 3.48 14.36
N ARG A 28 11.79 4.45 14.57
CA ARG A 28 11.28 4.77 15.92
C ARG A 28 9.97 4.05 16.12
N GLU A 29 9.91 3.10 17.05
CA GLU A 29 8.64 2.46 17.38
C GLU A 29 7.62 3.51 17.86
N PRO A 30 6.40 3.56 17.26
CA PRO A 30 5.38 4.49 17.69
C PRO A 30 4.76 4.05 19.02
N SER A 31 4.38 5.02 19.85
CA SER A 31 3.49 4.76 20.98
C SER A 31 2.09 4.41 20.51
N ARG A 32 1.28 3.80 21.39
CA ARG A 32 -0.14 3.53 21.10
C ARG A 32 -0.91 4.80 20.75
N ALA A 33 -0.67 5.90 21.46
CA ALA A 33 -1.35 7.16 21.21
C ALA A 33 -1.02 7.73 19.82
N GLU A 34 0.25 7.67 19.41
CA GLU A 34 0.66 8.13 18.08
C GLU A 34 0.05 7.31 16.95
N ARG A 35 0.01 5.98 17.11
CA ARG A 35 -0.68 5.09 16.14
C ARG A 35 -2.15 5.45 15.98
N LEU A 36 -2.85 5.60 17.09
CA LEU A 36 -4.28 5.92 17.10
C LEU A 36 -4.53 7.28 16.47
N ALA A 37 -3.76 8.31 16.82
CA ALA A 37 -3.92 9.65 16.27
C ALA A 37 -3.67 9.72 14.75
N VAL A 38 -2.67 9.00 14.22
CA VAL A 38 -2.47 8.94 12.75
C VAL A 38 -3.63 8.22 12.07
N ALA A 39 -4.09 7.09 12.61
CA ALA A 39 -5.24 6.36 12.07
C ALA A 39 -6.53 7.19 12.13
N ASP A 40 -6.75 7.94 13.21
CA ASP A 40 -7.88 8.82 13.45
C ASP A 40 -7.90 10.01 12.47
N ALA A 41 -6.73 10.57 12.17
CA ALA A 41 -6.57 11.59 11.13
C ALA A 41 -6.84 11.03 9.72
N VAL A 42 -6.38 9.80 9.41
CA VAL A 42 -6.76 9.12 8.15
C VAL A 42 -8.27 8.96 8.09
N GLY A 43 -8.91 8.48 9.15
CA GLY A 43 -10.37 8.34 9.23
C GLY A 43 -11.11 9.63 8.87
N ARG A 44 -10.69 10.77 9.41
CA ARG A 44 -11.25 12.09 9.06
C ARG A 44 -11.09 12.43 7.58
N VAL A 45 -9.93 12.14 6.98
CA VAL A 45 -9.73 12.36 5.54
C VAL A 45 -10.69 11.50 4.72
N LEU A 46 -10.89 10.23 5.11
CA LEU A 46 -11.85 9.32 4.47
C LEU A 46 -13.31 9.81 4.60
N ASP A 47 -13.62 10.53 5.69
CA ASP A 47 -14.93 11.17 5.92
C ASP A 47 -15.08 12.53 5.21
N GLY A 48 -14.09 12.96 4.43
CA GLY A 48 -14.07 14.29 3.80
C GLY A 48 -13.76 15.45 4.76
N ARG A 49 -13.43 15.17 6.02
CA ARG A 49 -13.12 16.14 7.07
C ARG A 49 -11.64 16.55 7.07
N LEU A 50 -11.20 17.09 5.93
CA LEU A 50 -9.79 17.44 5.70
C LEU A 50 -9.24 18.46 6.70
N ASP A 51 -10.05 19.43 7.12
CA ASP A 51 -9.61 20.48 8.06
C ASP A 51 -9.45 19.95 9.49
N GLU A 52 -10.34 19.06 9.93
CA GLU A 52 -10.18 18.36 11.21
C GLU A 52 -8.92 17.48 11.21
N ALA A 53 -8.67 16.73 10.12
CA ALA A 53 -7.44 15.96 9.99
C ALA A 53 -6.19 16.86 10.03
N ARG A 54 -6.24 18.01 9.35
CA ARG A 54 -5.14 18.99 9.32
C ARG A 54 -4.83 19.58 10.69
N ALA A 55 -5.85 19.78 11.53
CA ALA A 55 -5.69 20.29 12.88
C ALA A 55 -5.01 19.28 13.83
N LEU A 56 -5.26 17.97 13.65
CA LEU A 56 -4.74 16.91 14.53
C LEU A 56 -3.31 16.45 14.21
N LEU A 57 -2.95 16.42 12.93
CA LEU A 57 -1.66 15.85 12.49
C LEU A 57 -0.42 16.52 13.11
N PRO A 58 -0.37 17.85 13.36
CA PRO A 58 0.76 18.49 14.01
C PRO A 58 1.17 17.87 15.35
N ASP A 59 0.20 17.45 16.17
CA ASP A 59 0.43 16.91 17.52
C ASP A 59 1.19 15.58 17.50
N VAL A 60 1.10 14.85 16.39
CA VAL A 60 1.86 13.61 16.15
C VAL A 60 3.00 13.78 15.15
N GLY A 61 3.35 15.02 14.83
CA GLY A 61 4.44 15.35 13.91
C GLY A 61 4.16 14.95 12.46
N PHE A 62 2.89 14.84 12.07
CA PHE A 62 2.50 14.63 10.68
C PHE A 62 2.04 15.94 10.03
N ARG A 63 1.89 15.91 8.71
CA ARG A 63 1.31 16.99 7.91
C ARG A 63 0.39 16.42 6.84
N LEU A 64 -0.62 17.22 6.47
CA LEU A 64 -1.51 16.92 5.35
C LEU A 64 -1.23 17.88 4.19
N ARG A 65 -0.97 17.34 2.99
CA ARG A 65 -0.90 18.12 1.74
C ARG A 65 -1.99 17.65 0.79
N THR A 66 -2.58 18.59 0.07
CA THR A 66 -3.42 18.26 -1.09
C THR A 66 -2.56 18.41 -2.33
N LEU A 67 -2.48 17.34 -3.11
CA LEU A 67 -1.68 17.22 -4.32
C LEU A 67 -2.64 17.02 -5.50
N THR A 68 -2.25 17.54 -6.67
CA THR A 68 -2.90 17.22 -7.95
C THR A 68 -1.89 16.45 -8.78
N ASP A 69 -2.25 15.24 -9.18
CA ASP A 69 -1.39 14.43 -10.05
C ASP A 69 -1.37 15.04 -11.46
N SER A 70 -0.17 15.25 -12.00
CA SER A 70 0.02 15.91 -13.30
C SER A 70 -0.39 15.05 -14.48
N ALA A 71 -0.41 13.72 -14.33
CA ALA A 71 -0.76 12.80 -15.42
C ALA A 71 -2.28 12.61 -15.53
N THR A 72 -2.97 12.52 -14.40
CA THR A 72 -4.40 12.17 -14.36
C THR A 72 -5.31 13.32 -13.93
N GLY A 73 -4.77 14.43 -13.45
CA GLY A 73 -5.54 15.58 -12.93
C GLY A 73 -6.28 15.29 -11.61
N ARG A 74 -6.23 14.05 -11.11
CA ARG A 74 -6.88 13.65 -9.86
C ARG A 74 -6.17 14.23 -8.65
N ARG A 75 -6.94 14.52 -7.61
CA ARG A 75 -6.41 15.07 -6.36
C ARG A 75 -6.22 13.98 -5.33
N TYR A 76 -5.23 14.19 -4.46
CA TYR A 76 -4.91 13.27 -3.38
C TYR A 76 -4.59 14.06 -2.09
N ALA A 77 -5.04 13.55 -0.94
CA ALA A 77 -4.48 13.94 0.34
C ALA A 77 -3.26 13.05 0.64
N GLU A 78 -2.09 13.67 0.80
CA GLU A 78 -0.89 13.05 1.34
C GLU A 78 -0.79 13.35 2.83
N LEU A 79 -0.80 12.30 3.66
CA LEU A 79 -0.38 12.36 5.05
C LEU A 79 1.06 11.84 5.11
N SER A 80 1.97 12.66 5.62
CA SER A 80 3.40 12.34 5.71
C SER A 80 3.97 12.77 7.05
N ASP A 81 5.01 12.06 7.49
CA ASP A 81 5.75 12.42 8.68
C ASP A 81 6.63 13.66 8.41
N ARG A 82 6.59 14.65 9.31
CA ARG A 82 7.38 15.90 9.19
C ARG A 82 8.88 15.67 9.33
N THR A 83 9.28 14.58 9.99
CA THR A 83 10.68 14.22 10.21
C THR A 83 11.36 13.61 8.98
N GLU A 84 10.58 13.26 7.93
CA GLU A 84 11.09 12.61 6.71
C GLU A 84 12.13 13.44 5.96
N ASP A 85 12.05 14.77 6.06
CA ASP A 85 12.98 15.69 5.41
C ASP A 85 14.17 16.05 6.34
N GLY A 86 14.21 15.49 7.55
CA GLY A 86 15.21 15.76 8.58
C GLY A 86 16.28 14.67 8.70
N PRO A 87 17.32 14.89 9.53
CA PRO A 87 18.48 13.98 9.65
C PRO A 87 18.16 12.64 10.32
N ALA A 88 17.02 12.53 11.01
CA ALA A 88 16.61 11.32 11.74
C ALA A 88 15.11 11.05 11.52
N PRO A 89 14.72 10.56 10.33
CA PRO A 89 13.32 10.24 10.05
C PRO A 89 12.84 9.08 10.93
N ARG A 90 11.60 9.15 11.43
CA ARG A 90 11.04 8.09 12.31
C ARG A 90 10.73 6.79 11.57
N GLY A 91 10.56 6.86 10.26
CA GLY A 91 10.32 5.70 9.39
C GLY A 91 8.87 5.22 9.30
N TRP A 92 7.89 6.04 9.67
CA TRP A 92 6.48 5.61 9.80
C TRP A 92 5.71 5.50 8.49
N GLY A 93 6.16 6.19 7.44
CA GLY A 93 5.60 6.08 6.11
C GLY A 93 4.58 7.14 5.76
N ARG A 94 3.88 6.90 4.64
CA ARG A 94 2.94 7.84 4.04
C ARG A 94 1.61 7.19 3.73
N VAL A 95 0.56 8.01 3.74
CA VAL A 95 -0.78 7.63 3.28
C VAL A 95 -1.21 8.57 2.19
N TYR A 96 -1.72 8.03 1.08
CA TYR A 96 -2.30 8.78 -0.02
C TYR A 96 -3.77 8.42 -0.17
N VAL A 97 -4.65 9.41 -0.13
CA VAL A 97 -6.11 9.21 -0.23
C VAL A 97 -6.63 9.94 -1.46
N GLY A 98 -7.31 9.25 -2.38
CA GLY A 98 -7.95 9.88 -3.54
C GLY A 98 -9.06 10.87 -3.15
N LEU A 99 -9.14 12.00 -3.85
CA LEU A 99 -10.11 13.08 -3.61
C LEU A 99 -10.75 13.61 -4.91
N PRO A 100 -11.99 14.15 -4.86
CA PRO A 100 -12.95 14.01 -3.77
C PRO A 100 -13.63 12.63 -3.82
N GLY A 101 -14.52 12.37 -2.88
CA GLY A 101 -15.43 11.24 -2.97
C GLY A 101 -15.07 10.07 -2.06
N PRO A 102 -15.94 9.06 -2.01
CA PRO A 102 -15.76 7.97 -1.08
C PRO A 102 -14.62 7.07 -1.55
N VAL A 103 -13.76 6.70 -0.60
CA VAL A 103 -12.79 5.63 -0.81
C VAL A 103 -13.51 4.29 -0.86
N ARG A 104 -13.04 3.41 -1.73
CA ARG A 104 -13.64 2.11 -2.02
C ARG A 104 -12.69 0.93 -1.84
N TRP A 105 -11.39 1.17 -1.90
CA TRP A 105 -10.40 0.10 -1.79
C TRP A 105 -9.05 0.65 -1.32
N SER A 106 -8.12 -0.26 -0.99
CA SER A 106 -6.76 0.11 -0.62
C SER A 106 -5.68 -0.71 -1.32
N VAL A 107 -4.55 -0.07 -1.59
CA VAL A 107 -3.28 -0.72 -1.94
C VAL A 107 -2.28 -0.52 -0.81
N GLN A 108 -1.64 -1.60 -0.40
CA GLN A 108 -0.74 -1.62 0.75
C GLN A 108 0.65 -2.04 0.30
N VAL A 109 1.67 -1.22 0.60
CA VAL A 109 3.07 -1.45 0.23
C VAL A 109 3.92 -1.50 1.49
N PRO A 110 4.01 -2.65 2.16
CA PRO A 110 4.74 -2.78 3.42
C PRO A 110 6.25 -2.75 3.24
N HIS A 111 6.79 -3.09 2.06
CA HIS A 111 8.22 -3.26 1.82
C HIS A 111 8.74 -2.56 0.55
N PRO A 112 8.48 -1.26 0.33
CA PRO A 112 8.79 -0.58 -0.92
C PRO A 112 10.22 -0.81 -1.44
N THR A 113 11.22 -0.64 -0.57
CA THR A 113 12.63 -0.79 -0.95
C THR A 113 13.18 -2.20 -0.73
N ALA A 114 12.73 -2.90 0.31
CA ALA A 114 13.19 -4.26 0.61
C ALA A 114 12.70 -5.26 -0.46
N ASP A 115 11.46 -5.08 -0.92
CA ASP A 115 10.88 -5.78 -2.05
C ASP A 115 11.01 -4.91 -3.32
N ALA A 116 12.15 -4.25 -3.50
CA ALA A 116 12.52 -3.26 -4.54
C ALA A 116 11.49 -2.98 -5.67
N LEU A 117 11.11 -1.72 -5.87
CA LEU A 117 10.16 -1.29 -6.93
C LEU A 117 8.69 -1.67 -6.66
N THR A 118 8.36 -2.19 -5.47
CA THR A 118 6.94 -2.38 -5.08
C THR A 118 6.24 -1.05 -4.81
N GLU A 119 6.96 0.01 -4.45
CA GLU A 119 6.42 1.37 -4.38
C GLU A 119 5.91 1.86 -5.74
N ARG A 120 6.60 1.48 -6.82
CA ARG A 120 6.23 1.87 -8.18
C ARG A 120 5.00 1.10 -8.62
N LEU A 121 4.94 -0.20 -8.32
CA LEU A 121 3.75 -1.01 -8.51
C LEU A 121 2.55 -0.41 -7.75
N GLY A 122 2.69 -0.17 -6.44
CA GLY A 122 1.61 0.38 -5.62
C GLY A 122 1.16 1.79 -6.05
N ALA A 123 2.11 2.66 -6.43
CA ALA A 123 1.78 3.98 -6.96
C ALA A 123 0.98 3.89 -8.27
N ARG A 124 1.35 2.98 -9.17
CA ARG A 124 0.64 2.79 -10.43
C ARG A 124 -0.75 2.18 -10.23
N VAL A 125 -0.91 1.25 -9.29
CA VAL A 125 -2.24 0.74 -8.90
C VAL A 125 -3.10 1.86 -8.33
N LEU A 126 -2.58 2.69 -7.40
CA LEU A 126 -3.29 3.88 -6.90
C LEU A 126 -3.75 4.80 -8.03
N LEU A 127 -2.90 4.96 -9.05
CA LEU A 127 -3.18 5.79 -10.22
C LEU A 127 -3.98 5.05 -11.31
N GLY A 128 -4.26 3.76 -11.20
CA GLY A 128 -5.00 3.00 -12.21
C GLY A 128 -6.50 3.20 -12.13
N SER A 129 -7.03 3.24 -10.89
CA SER A 129 -8.48 3.30 -10.61
C SER A 129 -8.82 4.44 -9.63
N PRO A 130 -10.00 5.08 -9.71
CA PRO A 130 -10.45 6.04 -8.70
C PRO A 130 -10.81 5.36 -7.36
N GLY A 131 -10.97 6.17 -6.30
CA GLY A 131 -11.45 5.68 -5.00
C GLY A 131 -10.42 4.91 -4.17
N GLY A 132 -9.15 4.92 -4.56
CA GLY A 132 -8.07 4.22 -3.86
C GLY A 132 -7.46 4.98 -2.70
N VAL A 133 -6.98 4.22 -1.70
CA VAL A 133 -6.04 4.66 -0.68
C VAL A 133 -4.76 3.84 -0.76
N MET A 134 -3.61 4.49 -0.74
CA MET A 134 -2.32 3.82 -0.61
C MET A 134 -1.75 4.00 0.78
N VAL A 135 -1.33 2.89 1.40
CA VAL A 135 -0.54 2.89 2.63
C VAL A 135 0.88 2.42 2.28
N LEU A 136 1.87 3.26 2.52
CA LEU A 136 3.27 3.02 2.14
C LEU A 136 4.15 3.02 3.39
N ALA A 137 4.87 1.94 3.65
CA ALA A 137 5.83 1.89 4.75
C ALA A 137 6.98 2.90 4.55
N GLY A 138 7.50 3.44 5.65
CA GLY A 138 8.50 4.51 5.62
C GLY A 138 9.90 4.10 6.03
N ALA A 139 10.17 2.81 6.15
CA ALA A 139 11.49 2.30 6.48
C ALA A 139 11.74 0.97 5.77
N HIS A 140 13.02 0.62 5.63
CA HIS A 140 13.40 -0.72 5.19
C HIS A 140 12.94 -1.74 6.25
N ARG A 141 12.44 -2.92 5.84
CA ARG A 141 11.85 -3.91 6.77
C ARG A 141 12.79 -4.39 7.88
N ARG A 142 14.10 -4.27 7.68
CA ARG A 142 15.15 -4.63 8.67
C ARG A 142 15.58 -3.46 9.57
N ALA A 143 15.03 -2.27 9.37
CA ALA A 143 15.34 -1.11 10.18
C ALA A 143 14.76 -1.26 11.60
N GLY A 144 15.47 -0.65 12.56
CA GLY A 144 15.12 -0.71 13.98
C GLY A 144 15.51 -2.04 14.66
N ALA A 145 15.50 -2.04 15.99
CA ALA A 145 15.84 -3.22 16.77
C ALA A 145 14.86 -4.38 16.48
N GLY A 146 15.39 -5.58 16.23
CA GLY A 146 14.57 -6.78 16.02
C GLY A 146 13.63 -6.72 14.81
N ASN A 147 13.99 -6.00 13.74
CA ASN A 147 13.13 -5.75 12.57
C ASN A 147 11.81 -5.05 12.94
N ALA A 148 11.84 -4.07 13.85
CA ALA A 148 10.67 -3.29 14.25
C ALA A 148 9.92 -2.64 13.05
N ALA A 149 10.61 -2.41 11.93
CA ALA A 149 10.05 -1.91 10.69
C ALA A 149 9.43 -2.97 9.75
N ASP A 150 9.43 -4.27 10.08
CA ASP A 150 8.74 -5.31 9.29
C ASP A 150 7.23 -5.27 9.53
N VAL A 151 6.59 -4.22 8.98
CA VAL A 151 5.19 -3.87 9.27
C VAL A 151 4.17 -4.91 8.78
N ALA A 152 4.57 -5.80 7.87
CA ALA A 152 3.75 -6.94 7.44
C ALA A 152 3.58 -8.00 8.57
N HIS A 153 4.46 -7.97 9.57
CA HIS A 153 4.49 -8.92 10.69
C HIS A 153 4.30 -8.25 12.06
N ARG A 154 4.00 -6.95 12.10
CA ARG A 154 3.90 -6.14 13.34
C ARG A 154 2.54 -5.43 13.43
N THR A 155 1.87 -5.56 14.57
CA THR A 155 0.58 -4.89 14.84
C THR A 155 0.72 -3.56 15.58
N ASP A 156 1.95 -3.16 15.89
CA ASP A 156 2.30 -1.99 16.67
C ASP A 156 3.06 -0.94 15.85
N SER A 157 2.83 -0.94 14.53
CA SER A 157 3.30 0.08 13.60
C SER A 157 2.19 1.07 13.24
N VAL A 158 2.57 2.26 12.74
CA VAL A 158 1.61 3.21 12.16
C VAL A 158 0.95 2.61 10.91
N PHE A 159 1.70 1.90 10.08
CA PHE A 159 1.20 1.20 8.91
C PHE A 159 0.03 0.27 9.26
N ASP A 160 0.21 -0.57 10.28
CA ASP A 160 -0.85 -1.50 10.72
C ASP A 160 -2.07 -0.78 11.30
N ALA A 161 -1.86 0.29 12.07
CA ALA A 161 -2.96 1.08 12.63
C ALA A 161 -3.82 1.75 11.55
N VAL A 162 -3.18 2.24 10.47
CA VAL A 162 -3.89 2.76 9.31
C VAL A 162 -4.62 1.63 8.57
N CYS A 163 -3.98 0.49 8.33
CA CYS A 163 -4.64 -0.66 7.71
C CYS A 163 -5.84 -1.19 8.55
N ASP A 164 -5.76 -1.12 9.88
CA ASP A 164 -6.86 -1.44 10.78
C ASP A 164 -8.04 -0.47 10.61
N GLU A 165 -7.80 0.84 10.51
CA GLU A 165 -8.84 1.84 10.21
C GLU A 165 -9.53 1.55 8.87
N LEU A 166 -8.78 1.21 7.83
CA LEU A 166 -9.34 0.85 6.52
C LEU A 166 -10.19 -0.43 6.59
N ALA A 167 -9.72 -1.43 7.34
CA ALA A 167 -10.47 -2.66 7.56
C ALA A 167 -11.76 -2.44 8.38
N ARG A 168 -11.74 -1.58 9.40
CA ARG A 168 -12.96 -1.20 10.17
C ARG A 168 -14.01 -0.53 9.29
N ARG A 169 -13.58 0.16 8.23
CA ARG A 169 -14.43 0.75 7.18
C ARG A 169 -14.80 -0.24 6.07
N ARG A 170 -14.45 -1.51 6.23
CA ARG A 170 -14.72 -2.60 5.27
C ARG A 170 -14.10 -2.40 3.89
N LEU A 171 -13.00 -1.66 3.79
CA LEU A 171 -12.31 -1.49 2.51
C LEU A 171 -11.55 -2.77 2.14
N PRO A 172 -11.76 -3.33 0.94
CA PRO A 172 -10.93 -4.41 0.41
C PRO A 172 -9.50 -3.91 0.16
N ALA A 173 -8.55 -4.84 0.12
CA ALA A 173 -7.14 -4.50 -0.04
C ALA A 173 -6.39 -5.41 -1.00
N VAL A 174 -5.52 -4.81 -1.81
CA VAL A 174 -4.38 -5.50 -2.43
C VAL A 174 -3.12 -5.10 -1.68
N GLN A 175 -2.44 -6.05 -1.05
CA GLN A 175 -1.13 -5.84 -0.47
C GLN A 175 -0.07 -6.42 -1.41
N VAL A 176 0.80 -5.55 -1.92
CA VAL A 176 1.80 -5.91 -2.91
C VAL A 176 3.15 -6.15 -2.26
N HIS A 177 3.78 -7.22 -2.68
CA HIS A 177 5.08 -7.69 -2.25
C HIS A 177 5.93 -8.06 -3.47
N GLY A 178 7.19 -8.36 -3.23
CA GLY A 178 8.11 -8.77 -4.27
C GLY A 178 9.12 -9.78 -3.80
N PHE A 179 9.44 -10.73 -4.67
CA PHE A 179 10.40 -11.79 -4.41
C PHE A 179 11.50 -11.84 -5.47
N ALA A 180 12.68 -12.36 -5.10
CA ALA A 180 13.72 -12.66 -6.06
C ALA A 180 13.29 -13.86 -6.93
N ASP A 181 13.57 -13.87 -8.23
CA ASP A 181 13.06 -14.91 -9.14
C ASP A 181 13.39 -16.34 -8.67
N ALA A 182 14.53 -16.53 -8.00
CA ALA A 182 14.95 -17.82 -7.42
C ALA A 182 14.10 -18.29 -6.22
N SER A 183 13.34 -17.40 -5.55
CA SER A 183 12.49 -17.75 -4.40
C SER A 183 11.22 -18.52 -4.79
N ALA A 184 10.77 -18.39 -6.05
CA ALA A 184 9.62 -19.11 -6.59
C ALA A 184 9.88 -19.45 -8.07
N PRO A 185 10.84 -20.36 -8.34
CA PRO A 185 11.23 -20.67 -9.71
C PRO A 185 10.01 -21.18 -10.50
N GLY A 186 9.86 -20.66 -11.73
CA GLY A 186 8.74 -21.00 -12.60
C GLY A 186 7.47 -20.17 -12.39
N TYR A 187 7.46 -19.21 -11.46
CA TYR A 187 6.34 -18.29 -11.28
C TYR A 187 6.77 -16.84 -11.40
N ASP A 188 5.98 -16.05 -12.12
CA ASP A 188 6.14 -14.60 -12.19
C ASP A 188 5.39 -13.90 -11.05
N VAL A 189 4.26 -14.48 -10.62
CA VAL A 189 3.36 -13.91 -9.61
C VAL A 189 2.79 -15.02 -8.71
N VAL A 190 2.72 -14.77 -7.40
CA VAL A 190 1.89 -15.57 -6.48
C VAL A 190 0.71 -14.72 -6.03
N VAL A 191 -0.50 -15.22 -6.29
CA VAL A 191 -1.75 -14.58 -5.83
C VAL A 191 -2.33 -15.41 -4.70
N SER A 192 -2.55 -14.76 -3.55
CA SER A 192 -3.07 -15.38 -2.34
C SER A 192 -4.14 -14.53 -1.70
N THR A 193 -5.07 -15.14 -0.97
CA THR A 193 -6.03 -14.45 -0.10
C THR A 193 -5.59 -14.42 1.36
N GLY A 194 -4.30 -14.70 1.61
CA GLY A 194 -3.73 -14.88 2.94
C GLY A 194 -4.40 -16.05 3.67
N ARG A 195 -4.84 -15.82 4.92
CA ARG A 195 -5.64 -16.80 5.67
C ARG A 195 -7.14 -16.73 5.40
N GLY A 196 -7.61 -15.63 4.81
CA GLY A 196 -9.02 -15.41 4.52
C GLY A 196 -9.49 -16.10 3.24
N THR A 197 -10.81 -16.19 3.06
CA THR A 197 -11.43 -16.72 1.82
C THR A 197 -12.34 -15.72 1.12
N ALA A 198 -12.65 -14.58 1.74
CA ALA A 198 -13.57 -13.59 1.19
C ALA A 198 -13.08 -12.99 -0.13
N GLY A 199 -11.76 -12.82 -0.31
CA GLY A 199 -11.16 -12.33 -1.56
C GLY A 199 -10.96 -13.39 -2.65
N ARG A 200 -11.54 -14.60 -2.55
CA ARG A 200 -11.29 -15.67 -3.54
C ARG A 200 -11.84 -15.36 -4.92
N ALA A 201 -12.98 -14.68 -5.00
CA ALA A 201 -13.55 -14.27 -6.29
C ALA A 201 -12.64 -13.24 -6.96
N ASP A 202 -12.26 -12.20 -6.22
CA ASP A 202 -11.32 -11.16 -6.68
C ASP A 202 -9.95 -11.75 -7.04
N GLY A 203 -9.45 -12.70 -6.24
CA GLY A 203 -8.19 -13.39 -6.49
C GLY A 203 -8.22 -14.20 -7.79
N ARG A 204 -9.34 -14.86 -8.11
CA ARG A 204 -9.52 -15.56 -9.39
C ARG A 204 -9.52 -14.57 -10.54
N LEU A 205 -10.28 -13.47 -10.43
CA LEU A 205 -10.31 -12.41 -11.44
C LEU A 205 -8.90 -11.87 -11.71
N LEU A 206 -8.14 -11.54 -10.66
CA LEU A 206 -6.75 -11.09 -10.79
C LEU A 206 -5.85 -12.14 -11.44
N ALA A 207 -5.91 -13.39 -10.98
CA ALA A 207 -5.07 -14.45 -11.51
C ALA A 207 -5.38 -14.73 -12.99
N ASP A 208 -6.65 -14.70 -13.39
CA ASP A 208 -7.09 -14.87 -14.77
C ASP A 208 -6.59 -13.71 -15.65
N ALA A 209 -6.72 -12.46 -15.18
CA ALA A 209 -6.19 -11.28 -15.86
C ALA A 209 -4.67 -11.35 -16.05
N LEU A 210 -3.92 -11.68 -14.99
CA LEU A 210 -2.48 -11.86 -15.06
C LEU A 210 -2.06 -12.96 -16.05
N GLN A 211 -2.74 -14.11 -16.04
CA GLN A 211 -2.45 -15.17 -17.00
C GLN A 211 -2.78 -14.76 -18.44
N GLY A 212 -3.90 -14.05 -18.66
CA GLY A 212 -4.25 -13.46 -19.95
C GLY A 212 -3.20 -12.46 -20.44
N SER A 213 -2.52 -11.76 -19.54
CA SER A 213 -1.40 -10.87 -19.84
C SER A 213 -0.04 -11.59 -20.01
N GLY A 214 -0.02 -12.92 -19.96
CA GLY A 214 1.15 -13.75 -20.20
C GLY A 214 2.06 -13.99 -18.99
N PHE A 215 1.55 -13.85 -17.76
CA PHE A 215 2.28 -14.21 -16.55
C PHE A 215 2.04 -15.67 -16.13
N THR A 216 3.08 -16.32 -15.60
CA THR A 216 2.93 -17.61 -14.92
C THR A 216 2.53 -17.38 -13.47
N VAL A 217 1.30 -17.75 -13.10
CA VAL A 217 0.70 -17.41 -11.80
C VAL A 217 0.55 -18.64 -10.91
N CYS A 218 1.03 -18.56 -9.67
CA CYS A 218 0.67 -19.52 -8.63
C CYS A 218 -0.57 -19.03 -7.87
N ARG A 219 -1.63 -19.82 -7.88
CA ARG A 219 -2.89 -19.54 -7.17
C ARG A 219 -2.88 -20.27 -5.82
N ALA A 220 -2.63 -19.56 -4.72
CA ALA A 220 -2.42 -20.17 -3.39
C ALA A 220 -3.65 -20.90 -2.81
N TRP A 221 -4.85 -20.66 -3.36
CA TRP A 221 -6.06 -21.42 -2.98
C TRP A 221 -6.24 -22.71 -3.78
N ALA A 222 -5.52 -22.90 -4.89
CA ALA A 222 -5.64 -24.07 -5.77
C ALA A 222 -4.52 -25.08 -5.56
N ARG A 223 -3.39 -24.65 -5.00
CA ARG A 223 -2.21 -25.47 -4.68
C ARG A 223 -1.36 -24.76 -3.64
N SER A 224 -0.40 -25.49 -3.06
CA SER A 224 0.64 -24.86 -2.27
C SER A 224 1.52 -23.99 -3.17
N CYS A 225 1.72 -22.75 -2.74
CA CYS A 225 2.61 -21.78 -3.36
C CYS A 225 3.69 -21.35 -2.35
N PRO A 226 4.87 -20.93 -2.81
CA PRO A 226 5.77 -20.16 -1.94
C PRO A 226 5.13 -18.80 -1.62
N LEU A 227 5.49 -18.21 -0.47
CA LEU A 227 5.16 -16.81 -0.15
C LEU A 227 3.65 -16.48 -0.11
N GLU A 228 2.81 -17.41 0.35
CA GLU A 228 1.34 -17.21 0.40
C GLU A 228 0.87 -16.11 1.36
N GLY A 229 1.76 -15.47 2.11
CA GLY A 229 1.38 -14.40 3.04
C GLY A 229 0.52 -14.85 4.22
N ARG A 230 0.48 -16.15 4.57
CA ARG A 230 -0.38 -16.66 5.66
C ARG A 230 0.00 -16.12 7.04
N GLY A 231 1.25 -15.68 7.21
CA GLY A 231 1.77 -15.02 8.41
C GLY A 231 1.49 -13.51 8.47
N ASN A 232 0.98 -12.90 7.41
CA ASN A 232 0.76 -11.46 7.32
C ASN A 232 -0.33 -10.99 8.30
N VAL A 233 -0.03 -10.00 9.14
CA VAL A 233 -0.95 -9.59 10.22
C VAL A 233 -2.19 -8.89 9.66
N GLN A 234 -2.06 -8.07 8.60
CA GLN A 234 -3.19 -7.39 7.98
C GLN A 234 -4.11 -8.38 7.26
N GLY A 235 -3.54 -9.35 6.54
CA GLY A 235 -4.29 -10.43 5.89
C GLY A 235 -5.01 -11.35 6.89
N ARG A 236 -4.42 -11.61 8.06
CA ARG A 236 -5.12 -12.31 9.16
C ARG A 236 -6.31 -11.52 9.67
N ARG A 237 -6.16 -10.20 9.90
CA ARG A 237 -7.24 -9.31 10.32
C ARG A 237 -8.38 -9.32 9.30
N ALA A 238 -8.06 -9.14 8.02
CA ALA A 238 -9.05 -9.18 6.95
C ALA A 238 -9.78 -10.54 6.90
N GLY A 239 -9.06 -11.64 7.05
CA GLY A 239 -9.64 -12.98 7.14
C GLY A 239 -10.64 -13.13 8.30
N ALA A 240 -10.28 -12.65 9.49
CA ALA A 240 -11.17 -12.67 10.66
C ALA A 240 -12.42 -11.80 10.46
N ALA A 241 -12.27 -10.64 9.81
CA ALA A 241 -13.36 -9.72 9.49
C ALA A 241 -14.18 -10.11 8.23
N ARG A 242 -13.80 -11.22 7.55
CA ARG A 242 -14.37 -11.67 6.27
C ARG A 242 -14.36 -10.59 5.19
N LEU A 243 -13.25 -9.85 5.09
CA LEU A 243 -13.04 -8.81 4.09
C LEU A 243 -12.21 -9.34 2.91
N PRO A 244 -12.46 -8.91 1.67
CA PRO A 244 -11.58 -9.21 0.56
C PRO A 244 -10.18 -8.66 0.80
N PHE A 245 -9.18 -9.53 0.69
CA PHE A 245 -7.78 -9.20 0.84
C PHE A 245 -6.98 -10.07 -0.12
N LEU A 246 -6.13 -9.45 -0.92
CA LEU A 246 -5.22 -10.09 -1.86
C LEU A 246 -3.77 -9.81 -1.43
N HIS A 247 -3.03 -10.85 -1.09
CA HIS A 247 -1.58 -10.82 -0.93
C HIS A 247 -0.95 -11.22 -2.25
N VAL A 248 -0.25 -10.30 -2.89
CA VAL A 248 0.25 -10.50 -4.26
C VAL A 248 1.75 -10.24 -4.32
N GLU A 249 2.48 -11.30 -4.65
CA GLU A 249 3.94 -11.33 -4.72
C GLU A 249 4.36 -11.28 -6.18
N PHE A 250 5.24 -10.34 -6.55
CA PHE A 250 5.75 -10.19 -7.93
C PHE A 250 7.25 -10.48 -8.04
N ALA A 251 7.64 -11.30 -9.02
CA ALA A 251 9.03 -11.61 -9.28
C ALA A 251 9.83 -10.35 -9.63
N ARG A 252 11.14 -10.34 -9.33
CA ARG A 252 12.01 -9.19 -9.66
C ARG A 252 12.02 -8.92 -11.16
N SER A 253 12.07 -9.96 -12.01
CA SER A 253 12.01 -9.79 -13.47
C SER A 253 10.75 -9.08 -13.98
N VAL A 254 9.62 -9.21 -13.26
CA VAL A 254 8.39 -8.44 -13.54
C VAL A 254 8.57 -6.99 -13.14
N ARG A 255 9.06 -6.75 -11.91
CA ARG A 255 9.16 -5.41 -11.31
C ARG A 255 10.17 -4.50 -12.01
N VAL A 256 11.28 -5.05 -12.51
CA VAL A 256 12.33 -4.26 -13.19
C VAL A 256 12.01 -3.93 -14.65
N SER A 257 11.10 -4.67 -15.28
CA SER A 257 10.69 -4.44 -16.66
C SER A 257 9.46 -3.53 -16.70
N ASP A 258 9.60 -2.30 -17.18
CA ASP A 258 8.49 -1.34 -17.24
C ASP A 258 7.27 -1.87 -18.05
N ALA A 259 7.52 -2.60 -19.14
CA ALA A 259 6.47 -3.22 -19.93
C ALA A 259 5.75 -4.37 -19.21
N ARG A 260 6.47 -5.18 -18.42
CA ARG A 260 5.84 -6.22 -17.59
C ARG A 260 5.12 -5.59 -16.40
N LEU A 261 5.72 -4.62 -15.74
CA LEU A 261 5.10 -3.90 -14.64
C LEU A 261 3.78 -3.23 -15.05
N ARG A 262 3.72 -2.60 -16.24
CA ARG A 262 2.46 -2.05 -16.78
C ARG A 262 1.37 -3.11 -16.90
N ARG A 263 1.66 -4.25 -17.55
CA ARG A 263 0.71 -5.36 -17.68
C ARG A 263 0.26 -5.92 -16.32
N ALA A 264 1.16 -5.98 -15.35
CA ALA A 264 0.83 -6.40 -14.00
C ALA A 264 -0.13 -5.41 -13.32
N VAL A 265 0.11 -4.10 -13.46
CA VAL A 265 -0.79 -3.05 -12.96
C VAL A 265 -2.16 -3.15 -13.63
N GLU A 266 -2.22 -3.25 -14.96
CA GLU A 266 -3.47 -3.39 -15.72
C GLU A 266 -4.29 -4.58 -15.22
N ALA A 267 -3.64 -5.70 -14.91
CA ALA A 267 -4.31 -6.86 -14.33
C ALA A 267 -4.83 -6.60 -12.90
N VAL A 268 -4.08 -5.89 -12.05
CA VAL A 268 -4.57 -5.46 -10.72
C VAL A 268 -5.73 -4.47 -10.84
N ASP A 269 -5.70 -3.60 -11.84
CA ASP A 269 -6.75 -2.63 -12.10
C ASP A 269 -8.09 -3.29 -12.41
N THR A 270 -8.11 -4.48 -13.01
CA THR A 270 -9.36 -5.24 -13.23
C THR A 270 -10.14 -5.48 -11.93
N VAL A 271 -9.44 -5.71 -10.81
CA VAL A 271 -10.07 -5.91 -9.50
C VAL A 271 -10.44 -4.57 -8.86
N THR A 272 -9.52 -3.60 -8.90
CA THR A 272 -9.76 -2.30 -8.23
C THR A 272 -10.82 -1.46 -8.93
N VAL A 273 -11.03 -1.64 -10.24
CA VAL A 273 -12.17 -1.05 -10.97
C VAL A 273 -13.48 -1.65 -10.47
N CYS A 274 -13.59 -2.99 -10.36
CA CYS A 274 -14.79 -3.62 -9.80
C CYS A 274 -15.10 -3.14 -8.39
N TRP A 275 -14.08 -2.99 -7.53
CA TRP A 275 -14.27 -2.45 -6.19
C TRP A 275 -14.66 -0.96 -6.18
N ALA A 276 -14.18 -0.18 -7.15
CA ALA A 276 -14.51 1.24 -7.25
C ALA A 276 -15.97 1.47 -7.69
N GLU A 277 -16.52 0.57 -8.50
CA GLU A 277 -17.89 0.64 -9.03
C GLU A 277 -18.95 0.27 -7.99
N GLY A 278 -18.64 -0.67 -7.08
CA GLY A 278 -19.49 -1.03 -5.93
C GLY A 278 -20.55 -2.06 -6.24
#